data_AF-A0A2K5TVD7-F1
#
_entry.id   AF-A0A2K5TVD7-F1
#
_cell.length_a   1.000
_cell.length_b   1.000
_cell.length_c   1.000
_cell.angle_alpha   90.00
_cell.angle_beta   90.00
_cell.angle_gamma   90.00
#
_symmetry.space_group_name_H-M   'P 1'
#
loop_
_entity.id
_entity.type
_entity.pdbx_description
1 polymer ?
#
loop_
_entity_poly.entity_id
_entity_poly.type
_entity_poly.pdbx_seq_one_letter_code
_entity_poly.pdbx_strand_id
1 'polypeptide(L)'
;MAGILRLLVQRPPGRLQTVTKGVESLIGTDWIRHKFTKSRIPDKVFQASPEDHEKYGGDPQNPHKLHIVTRIKSTRRRPYWEKDIIKMLGLEKSHTPQVHKNIPSVNSKLKVVKHLIRIQPLKLPQGLPTEENMSNTCLKSTGELVVQWHLKPVEQKTHES
;
A
#
# COMPACT_ATOMS: atom_id res chain seq x y z
N MET A 1 3.46 -63.94 37.70
CA MET A 1 2.10 -63.41 37.87
C MET A 1 2.17 -62.20 38.80
N ALA A 2 2.43 -61.01 38.29
CA ALA A 2 2.58 -59.79 39.09
C ALA A 2 1.28 -58.99 39.06
N GLY A 3 0.56 -58.98 40.18
CA GLY A 3 -0.75 -58.37 40.33
C GLY A 3 -0.69 -56.85 40.40
N ILE A 4 -1.55 -56.20 39.63
CA ILE A 4 -1.77 -54.76 39.59
C ILE A 4 -2.60 -54.36 40.82
N LEU A 5 -2.01 -53.63 41.78
CA LEU A 5 -2.74 -53.08 42.92
C LEU A 5 -3.42 -51.76 42.50
N ARG A 6 -4.71 -51.81 42.13
CA ARG A 6 -5.55 -50.61 41.94
C ARG A 6 -6.11 -50.17 43.28
N LEU A 7 -5.69 -49.01 43.76
CA LEU A 7 -6.21 -48.40 44.97
C LEU A 7 -7.50 -47.64 44.62
N LEU A 8 -8.66 -48.23 44.92
CA LEU A 8 -9.97 -47.60 44.80
C LEU A 8 -10.17 -46.62 45.97
N VAL A 9 -9.85 -45.35 45.75
CA VAL A 9 -10.23 -44.27 46.67
C VAL A 9 -11.71 -43.93 46.45
N GLN A 10 -12.56 -44.35 47.37
CA GLN A 10 -13.97 -43.95 47.39
C GLN A 10 -14.09 -42.46 47.74
N ARG A 11 -14.82 -41.69 46.92
CA ARG A 11 -15.18 -40.29 47.22
C ARG A 11 -16.53 -40.24 47.96
N PRO A 12 -16.68 -39.45 49.03
CA PRO A 12 -17.99 -39.22 49.64
C PRO A 12 -18.84 -38.25 48.78
N PRO A 13 -20.17 -38.40 48.76
CA PRO A 13 -21.05 -37.52 48.01
C PRO A 13 -21.36 -36.25 48.81
N GLY A 14 -21.48 -35.13 48.10
CA GLY A 14 -22.20 -33.96 48.59
C GLY A 14 -21.36 -32.94 49.34
N ARG A 15 -20.84 -31.95 48.60
CA ARG A 15 -20.70 -30.59 49.14
C ARG A 15 -21.05 -29.61 48.03
N LEU A 16 -22.19 -28.95 48.17
CA LEU A 16 -22.60 -27.81 47.36
C LEU A 16 -21.51 -26.73 47.52
N GLN A 17 -20.75 -26.46 46.45
CA GLN A 17 -19.87 -25.31 46.41
C GLN A 17 -20.65 -24.14 45.82
N THR A 18 -20.93 -23.16 46.67
CA THR A 18 -21.32 -21.82 46.27
C THR A 18 -20.33 -21.25 45.26
N VAL A 19 -20.85 -20.81 44.11
CA VAL A 19 -20.09 -20.08 43.08
C VAL A 19 -19.63 -18.75 43.67
N THR A 20 -18.43 -18.74 44.25
CA THR A 20 -17.68 -17.50 44.44
C THR A 20 -17.19 -17.10 43.06
N LYS A 21 -17.73 -16.00 42.52
CA LYS A 21 -17.17 -15.29 41.37
C LYS A 21 -15.78 -14.79 41.74
N GLY A 22 -14.79 -15.68 41.67
CA GLY A 22 -13.40 -15.30 41.61
C GLY A 22 -13.20 -14.55 40.30
N VAL A 23 -12.75 -13.30 40.39
CA VAL A 23 -12.12 -12.62 39.26
C VAL A 23 -10.96 -13.52 38.84
N GLU A 24 -11.16 -14.31 37.80
CA GLU A 24 -10.07 -15.03 37.14
C GLU A 24 -9.09 -13.97 36.68
N SER A 25 -7.96 -13.91 37.39
CA SER A 25 -6.87 -13.03 37.01
C SER A 25 -6.40 -13.48 35.63
N LEU A 26 -6.53 -12.61 34.63
CA LEU A 26 -5.99 -12.77 33.28
C LEU A 26 -4.44 -12.72 33.28
N ILE A 27 -3.78 -13.33 34.26
CA ILE A 27 -2.34 -13.39 34.40
C ILE A 27 -1.90 -14.66 33.68
N GLY A 28 -1.91 -14.61 32.34
CA GLY A 28 -1.58 -15.78 31.53
C GLY A 28 -1.53 -15.56 30.02
N THR A 29 -1.80 -14.36 29.50
CA THR A 29 -1.77 -14.08 28.05
C THR A 29 -0.47 -13.45 27.55
N ASP A 30 0.49 -13.16 28.42
CA ASP A 30 1.63 -12.28 28.09
C ASP A 30 2.80 -12.95 27.36
N TRP A 31 2.61 -14.16 26.84
CA TRP A 31 3.61 -14.87 26.02
C TRP A 31 3.16 -15.07 24.57
N ILE A 32 2.21 -14.28 24.09
CA ILE A 32 1.85 -14.29 22.67
C ILE A 32 2.95 -13.54 21.89
N ARG A 33 3.96 -14.27 21.42
CA ARG A 33 4.82 -13.77 20.33
C ARG A 33 3.92 -13.54 19.11
N HIS A 34 3.52 -12.30 18.89
CA HIS A 34 2.77 -11.92 17.69
C HIS A 34 3.59 -12.30 16.46
N LYS A 35 3.10 -13.30 15.70
CA LYS A 35 3.69 -13.67 14.42
C LYS A 35 3.58 -12.49 13.47
N PHE A 36 4.65 -12.15 12.78
CA PHE A 36 4.60 -11.15 11.73
C PHE A 36 3.84 -11.71 10.51
N THR A 37 2.67 -11.14 10.23
CA THR A 37 1.78 -11.54 9.13
C THR A 37 1.61 -10.42 8.10
N LYS A 38 1.03 -10.75 6.94
CA LYS A 38 0.62 -9.73 5.96
C LYS A 38 -0.42 -8.79 6.60
N SER A 39 -0.18 -7.49 6.50
CA SER A 39 -1.09 -6.46 7.00
C SER A 39 -2.35 -6.39 6.13
N ARG A 40 -3.53 -6.37 6.77
CA ARG A 40 -4.80 -6.05 6.12
C ARG A 40 -5.08 -4.57 6.34
N ILE A 41 -5.21 -3.80 5.26
CA ILE A 41 -5.49 -2.36 5.34
C ILE A 41 -7.00 -2.19 5.21
N PRO A 42 -7.68 -1.51 6.15
CA PRO A 42 -9.12 -1.31 6.06
C PRO A 42 -9.48 -0.37 4.90
N ASP A 43 -10.63 -0.59 4.27
CA ASP A 43 -11.04 0.14 3.08
C ASP A 43 -11.26 1.64 3.33
N LYS A 44 -11.62 1.99 4.58
CA LYS A 44 -11.75 3.39 5.03
C LYS A 44 -10.48 4.23 4.79
N VAL A 45 -9.30 3.61 4.77
CA VAL A 45 -8.02 4.32 4.50
C VAL A 45 -7.96 4.89 3.08
N PHE A 46 -8.70 4.30 2.14
CA PHE A 46 -8.68 4.69 0.72
C PHE A 46 -9.90 5.51 0.30
N GLN A 47 -10.71 5.95 1.26
CA GLN A 47 -11.81 6.88 1.02
C GLN A 47 -11.28 8.31 1.21
N ALA A 48 -11.22 9.08 0.12
CA ALA A 48 -10.76 10.47 0.16
C ALA A 48 -11.84 11.37 0.77
N SER A 49 -11.42 12.35 1.58
CA SER A 49 -12.30 13.38 2.13
C SER A 49 -12.33 14.62 1.21
N PRO A 50 -13.38 15.46 1.28
CA PRO A 50 -13.43 16.72 0.52
C PRO A 50 -12.19 17.62 0.76
N GLU A 51 -11.70 17.69 2.00
CA GLU A 51 -10.50 18.45 2.37
C GLU A 51 -9.24 17.93 1.65
N ASP A 52 -9.14 16.60 1.44
CA ASP A 52 -8.03 16.02 0.69
C ASP A 52 -8.07 16.44 -0.79
N HIS A 53 -9.25 16.58 -1.37
CA HIS A 53 -9.41 17.00 -2.75
C HIS A 53 -8.93 18.45 -2.96
N GLU A 54 -9.28 19.36 -2.04
CA GLU A 54 -8.81 20.75 -2.06
C GLU A 54 -7.29 20.84 -1.88
N LYS A 55 -6.73 20.01 -0.98
CA LYS A 55 -5.30 20.00 -0.69
C LYS A 55 -4.44 19.44 -1.83
N TYR A 56 -4.88 18.36 -2.47
CA TYR A 56 -4.09 17.65 -3.48
C TYR A 56 -4.50 17.98 -4.92
N GLY A 57 -5.60 18.70 -5.13
CA GLY A 57 -6.09 19.14 -6.45
C GLY A 57 -6.58 18.00 -7.33
N GLY A 58 -7.12 16.93 -6.72
CA GLY A 58 -7.66 15.78 -7.44
C GLY A 58 -9.18 15.87 -7.57
N ASP A 59 -9.72 15.65 -8.78
CA ASP A 59 -11.16 15.64 -9.04
C ASP A 59 -11.75 14.21 -8.89
N PRO A 60 -12.70 13.97 -7.97
CA PRO A 60 -13.36 12.67 -7.85
C PRO A 60 -14.26 12.34 -9.05
N GLN A 61 -14.80 13.35 -9.75
CA GLN A 61 -15.67 13.15 -10.90
C GLN A 61 -14.89 12.66 -12.12
N ASN A 62 -13.67 13.18 -12.30
CA ASN A 62 -12.78 12.82 -13.40
C ASN A 62 -11.45 12.23 -12.86
N PRO A 63 -11.45 10.96 -12.43
CA PRO A 63 -10.25 10.33 -11.91
C PRO A 63 -9.20 10.14 -13.01
N HIS A 64 -7.93 10.25 -12.64
CA HIS A 64 -6.83 10.01 -13.59
C HIS A 64 -6.75 8.53 -13.98
N LYS A 65 -6.39 8.28 -15.24
CA LYS A 65 -6.38 6.92 -15.81
C LYS A 65 -5.10 6.14 -15.53
N LEU A 66 -3.97 6.83 -15.40
CA LEU A 66 -2.64 6.23 -15.29
C LEU A 66 -1.88 6.79 -14.09
N HIS A 67 -1.17 5.91 -13.41
CA HIS A 67 -0.25 6.23 -12.32
C HIS A 67 1.19 6.27 -12.84
N ILE A 68 1.96 7.24 -12.35
CA ILE A 68 3.42 7.22 -12.36
C ILE A 68 3.84 6.67 -11.01
N VAL A 69 4.44 5.49 -11.01
CA VAL A 69 4.93 4.81 -9.82
C VAL A 69 6.45 4.83 -9.82
N THR A 70 7.04 5.36 -8.75
CA THR A 70 8.49 5.43 -8.61
C THR A 70 8.90 4.83 -7.28
N ARG A 71 9.82 3.87 -7.27
CA ARG A 71 10.35 3.32 -6.01
C ARG A 71 11.31 4.31 -5.35
N ILE A 72 11.05 4.60 -4.07
CA ILE A 72 11.84 5.56 -3.26
C ILE A 72 12.50 4.92 -2.03
N LYS A 73 12.07 3.72 -1.61
CA LYS A 73 12.71 2.95 -0.53
C LYS A 73 13.27 1.62 -1.03
N SER A 74 14.25 1.09 -0.30
CA SER A 74 14.87 -0.20 -0.59
C SER A 74 13.95 -1.37 -0.23
N THR A 75 14.05 -2.47 -1.00
CA THR A 75 13.41 -3.76 -0.72
C THR A 75 14.21 -4.63 0.25
N ARG A 76 15.44 -4.21 0.62
CA ARG A 76 16.23 -4.89 1.65
C ARG A 76 15.50 -4.83 2.99
N ARG A 77 15.61 -5.91 3.78
CA ARG A 77 14.90 -6.08 5.07
C ARG A 77 13.38 -6.01 4.98
N ARG A 78 12.81 -6.21 3.78
CA ARG A 78 11.37 -6.36 3.57
C ARG A 78 10.97 -7.84 3.42
N PRO A 79 9.72 -8.18 3.72
CA PRO A 79 9.20 -9.53 3.52
C PRO A 79 9.27 -9.96 2.05
N TYR A 80 9.38 -11.26 1.80
CA TYR A 80 9.52 -11.79 0.44
C TYR A 80 8.36 -11.39 -0.47
N TRP A 81 7.12 -11.37 0.04
CA TRP A 81 5.94 -10.99 -0.74
C TRP A 81 5.96 -9.54 -1.24
N GLU A 82 6.60 -8.61 -0.51
CA GLU A 82 6.78 -7.24 -1.00
C GLU A 82 7.79 -7.20 -2.14
N LYS A 83 8.85 -8.00 -2.06
CA LYS A 83 9.89 -8.10 -3.11
C LYS A 83 9.29 -8.63 -4.41
N ASP A 84 8.45 -9.65 -4.32
CA ASP A 84 7.80 -10.24 -5.49
C ASP A 84 6.86 -9.23 -6.18
N ILE A 85 6.13 -8.43 -5.40
CA ILE A 85 5.27 -7.37 -5.94
C ILE A 85 6.10 -6.29 -6.65
N ILE A 86 7.23 -5.88 -6.07
CA ILE A 86 8.12 -4.91 -6.71
C ILE A 86 8.66 -5.42 -8.05
N LYS A 87 9.01 -6.72 -8.14
CA LYS A 87 9.41 -7.35 -9.41
C LYS A 87 8.25 -7.37 -10.42
N MET A 88 7.06 -7.79 -9.99
CA MET A 88 5.87 -7.81 -10.86
C MET A 88 5.49 -6.43 -11.40
N LEU A 89 5.78 -5.36 -10.64
CA LEU A 89 5.51 -3.98 -11.06
C LEU A 89 6.65 -3.35 -11.87
N GLY A 90 7.77 -4.06 -12.09
CA GLY A 90 8.93 -3.53 -12.82
C GLY A 90 9.69 -2.44 -12.08
N LEU A 91 9.65 -2.42 -10.75
CA LEU A 91 10.22 -1.36 -9.91
C LEU A 91 11.58 -1.74 -9.28
N GLU A 92 12.36 -2.55 -10.00
CA GLU A 92 13.63 -3.08 -9.50
C GLU A 92 14.67 -1.98 -9.32
N LYS A 93 14.78 -1.08 -10.30
CA LYS A 93 15.65 0.11 -10.21
C LYS A 93 14.97 1.22 -9.40
N SER A 94 15.71 1.82 -8.47
CA SER A 94 15.21 2.93 -7.67
C SER A 94 15.14 4.20 -8.49
N HIS A 95 14.23 5.11 -8.17
CA HIS A 95 14.10 6.41 -8.84
C HIS A 95 13.86 6.33 -10.36
N THR A 96 13.39 5.19 -10.86
CA THR A 96 12.95 5.04 -12.24
C THR A 96 11.42 5.08 -12.28
N PRO A 97 10.81 6.03 -13.01
CA PRO A 97 9.35 6.12 -13.11
C PRO A 97 8.81 5.01 -14.01
N GLN A 98 7.77 4.31 -13.55
CA GLN A 98 7.04 3.30 -14.31
C GLN A 98 5.55 3.67 -14.39
N VAL A 99 4.95 3.54 -15.57
CA VAL A 99 3.53 3.85 -15.76
C VAL A 99 2.67 2.59 -15.58
N HIS A 100 1.59 2.71 -14.80
CA HIS A 100 0.66 1.63 -14.50
C HIS A 100 -0.80 2.08 -14.61
N LYS A 101 -1.70 1.16 -14.97
CA LYS A 101 -3.15 1.45 -15.08
C LYS A 101 -3.77 1.68 -13.69
N ASN A 102 -4.61 2.70 -13.55
CA ASN A 102 -5.42 2.92 -12.36
C ASN A 102 -6.65 1.98 -12.37
N ILE A 103 -6.43 0.71 -12.06
CA ILE A 103 -7.47 -0.34 -12.00
C ILE A 103 -7.38 -1.12 -10.68
N PRO A 104 -8.49 -1.71 -10.17
CA PRO A 104 -8.50 -2.36 -8.86
C PRO A 104 -7.44 -3.45 -8.67
N SER A 105 -7.14 -4.23 -9.71
CA SER A 105 -6.15 -5.31 -9.67
C SER A 105 -4.70 -4.82 -9.52
N VAL A 106 -4.39 -3.65 -10.08
CA VAL A 106 -3.08 -2.99 -9.92
C VAL A 106 -3.04 -2.25 -8.59
N ASN A 107 -4.11 -1.53 -8.25
CA ASN A 107 -4.21 -0.78 -7.00
C ASN A 107 -4.06 -1.67 -5.78
N SER A 108 -4.62 -2.88 -5.77
CA SER A 108 -4.42 -3.84 -4.68
C SER A 108 -2.95 -4.20 -4.46
N LYS A 109 -2.16 -4.37 -5.54
CA LYS A 109 -0.70 -4.60 -5.45
C LYS A 109 0.01 -3.36 -4.92
N LEU A 110 -0.33 -2.18 -5.42
CA LEU A 110 0.25 -0.91 -4.97
C LEU A 110 -0.04 -0.65 -3.48
N LYS A 111 -1.23 -1.01 -2.97
CA LYS A 111 -1.60 -0.88 -1.55
C LYS A 111 -0.66 -1.67 -0.63
N VAL A 112 -0.19 -2.84 -1.05
CA VAL A 112 0.73 -3.68 -0.26
C VAL A 112 2.11 -3.02 -0.11
N VAL A 113 2.60 -2.37 -1.17
CA VAL A 113 3.95 -1.78 -1.20
C VAL A 113 3.93 -0.24 -1.11
N LYS A 114 2.80 0.35 -0.68
CA LYS A 114 2.58 1.82 -0.67
C LYS A 114 3.65 2.59 0.12
N HIS A 115 4.26 1.97 1.12
CA HIS A 115 5.35 2.55 1.93
C HIS A 115 6.73 2.53 1.24
N LEU A 116 6.86 1.87 0.08
CA LEU A 116 8.12 1.79 -0.67
C LEU A 116 8.16 2.72 -1.89
N ILE A 117 7.00 3.19 -2.33
CA ILE A 117 6.79 3.84 -3.61
C ILE A 117 6.22 5.25 -3.44
N ARG A 118 6.46 6.09 -4.45
CA ARG A 118 5.75 7.34 -4.70
C ARG A 118 4.77 7.09 -5.84
N ILE A 119 3.53 7.53 -5.66
CA ILE A 119 2.48 7.46 -6.69
C ILE A 119 2.12 8.89 -7.06
N GLN A 120 2.09 9.19 -8.36
CA GLN A 120 1.63 10.46 -8.92
C GLN A 120 0.65 10.19 -10.06
N PRO A 121 -0.30 11.10 -10.35
CA PRO A 121 -1.11 11.02 -11.55
C PRO A 121 -0.28 11.41 -12.78
N LEU A 122 -0.44 10.70 -13.91
CA LEU A 122 0.10 11.13 -15.19
C LEU A 122 -0.81 12.23 -15.77
N LYS A 123 -0.24 13.41 -16.02
CA LYS A 123 -0.94 14.55 -16.61
C LYS A 123 -0.52 14.73 -18.08
N LEU A 124 -1.51 14.93 -18.95
CA LEU A 124 -1.32 15.06 -20.40
C LEU A 124 -1.88 16.41 -20.88
N PRO A 125 -1.17 17.52 -20.69
CA PRO A 125 -1.69 18.84 -21.06
C PRO A 125 -1.92 18.98 -22.57
N GLN A 126 -1.09 18.35 -23.41
CA GLN A 126 -1.23 18.36 -24.88
C GLN A 126 -1.96 17.13 -25.44
N GLY A 127 -2.46 16.23 -24.58
CA GLY A 127 -3.07 14.96 -24.99
C GLY A 127 -2.06 13.81 -25.13
N LEU A 128 -2.45 12.77 -25.87
CA LEU A 128 -1.61 11.60 -26.11
C LEU A 128 -0.54 11.91 -27.17
N PRO A 129 0.68 11.36 -27.03
CA PRO A 129 1.72 11.53 -28.03
C PRO A 129 1.34 10.82 -29.34
N THR A 130 1.47 11.54 -30.46
CA THR A 130 1.38 11.01 -31.82
C THR A 130 2.71 10.39 -32.24
N GLU A 131 2.71 9.51 -33.25
CA GLU A 131 3.90 8.85 -33.81
C GLU A 131 5.08 9.80 -34.07
N GLU A 132 4.82 10.97 -34.65
CA GLU A 132 5.85 11.99 -34.95
C GLU A 132 6.55 12.54 -33.69
N ASN A 133 5.86 12.54 -32.56
CA ASN A 133 6.33 13.17 -31.34
C ASN A 133 6.97 12.19 -30.35
N MET A 134 6.96 10.88 -30.63
CA MET A 134 7.43 9.84 -29.71
C MET A 134 8.87 10.11 -29.22
N SER A 135 9.75 10.55 -30.12
CA SER A 135 11.16 10.86 -29.83
C SER A 135 11.37 12.14 -29.01
N ASN A 136 10.41 13.06 -29.04
CA ASN A 136 10.51 14.39 -28.43
C ASN A 136 9.80 14.48 -27.07
N THR A 137 9.25 13.36 -26.58
CA THR A 137 8.52 13.35 -25.32
C THR A 137 9.44 13.41 -24.11
N CYS A 138 9.02 14.14 -23.06
CA CYS A 138 9.74 14.21 -21.80
C CYS A 138 8.78 14.17 -20.61
N LEU A 139 9.07 13.31 -19.63
CA LEU A 139 8.34 13.24 -18.37
C LEU A 139 8.95 14.20 -17.34
N LYS A 140 8.21 15.24 -16.97
CA LYS A 140 8.61 16.19 -15.93
C LYS A 140 8.42 15.61 -14.52
N SER A 141 9.10 16.21 -13.54
CA SER A 141 8.97 15.87 -12.12
C SER A 141 7.56 16.12 -11.54
N THR A 142 6.80 17.02 -12.15
CA THR A 142 5.41 17.34 -11.83
C THR A 142 4.43 16.22 -12.18
N GLY A 143 4.86 15.26 -13.01
CA GLY A 143 4.01 14.20 -13.58
C GLY A 143 3.36 14.56 -14.91
N GLU A 144 3.75 15.70 -15.51
CA GLU A 144 3.35 16.09 -16.86
C GLU A 144 4.22 15.40 -17.91
N LEU A 145 3.58 14.78 -18.90
CA LEU A 145 4.25 14.33 -20.11
C LEU A 145 4.16 15.45 -21.16
N VAL A 146 5.29 16.08 -21.45
CA VAL A 146 5.38 17.07 -22.51
C VAL A 146 5.72 16.38 -23.81
N VAL A 147 4.92 16.63 -24.83
CA VAL A 147 5.04 16.01 -26.16
C VAL A 147 6.17 16.63 -27.00
N GLN A 148 6.43 17.93 -26.82
CA GLN A 148 7.46 18.69 -27.54
C GLN A 148 8.50 19.26 -26.57
N TRP A 149 9.58 18.51 -26.34
CA TRP A 149 10.68 18.97 -25.51
C TRP A 149 11.69 19.82 -26.29
N HIS A 150 11.33 21.07 -26.57
CA HIS A 150 12.27 22.04 -27.13
C HIS A 150 13.20 22.54 -26.02
N LEU A 151 14.49 22.21 -26.10
CA LEU A 151 15.55 22.69 -25.21
C LEU A 151 15.91 24.16 -25.52
N LYS A 152 14.90 25.03 -25.59
CA LYS A 152 15.03 26.47 -25.84
C LYS A 152 14.50 27.24 -24.64
N PRO A 153 15.08 28.42 -24.32
CA PRO A 153 14.49 29.30 -23.33
C PRO A 153 13.08 29.71 -23.79
N VAL A 154 12.16 29.85 -22.83
CA VAL A 154 10.80 30.30 -23.12
C VAL A 154 10.85 31.78 -23.49
N GLU A 155 10.60 32.10 -24.75
CA GLU A 155 10.30 33.47 -25.17
C GLU A 155 8.88 33.82 -24.69
N GLN A 156 8.80 34.47 -23.52
CA GLN A 156 7.53 35.02 -23.06
C GLN A 156 7.20 36.20 -23.96
N LYS A 157 6.11 36.10 -24.72
CA LYS A 157 5.59 37.25 -25.48
C LYS A 157 5.24 38.34 -24.48
N THR A 158 6.02 39.42 -24.50
CA THR A 158 5.71 40.66 -23.79
C THR A 158 4.33 41.10 -24.27
N HIS A 159 3.32 40.98 -23.41
CA HIS A 159 2.03 41.61 -23.67
C HIS A 159 2.27 43.12 -23.57
N GLU A 160 2.48 43.76 -24.72
CA GLU A 160 2.41 45.22 -24.83
C GLU A 160 0.99 45.65 -24.45
N SER A 161 0.92 46.54 -23.46
CA SER A 161 -0.31 47.19 -22.98
C SER A 161 -0.50 48.52 -23.70
#